data_AF-A0ABD4ZC41-F1
#
_entry.id   AF-A0ABD4ZC41-F1
#
_cell.length_a   1.000
_cell.length_b   1.000
_cell.length_c   1.000
_cell.angle_alpha   90.00
_cell.angle_beta   90.00
_cell.angle_gamma   90.00
#
_symmetry.space_group_name_H-M   'P 1'
#
loop_
_entity.id
_entity.type
_entity.pdbx_description
1 polymer ?
#
loop_
_entity_poly.entity_id
_entity_poly.type
_entity_poly.pdbx_seq_one_letter_code
_entity_poly.pdbx_strand_id
1 'polypeptide(L)'
;DYFKGINDKHGHQAGDRVLTLVGSTIMGQIREQDIAGRVGGEEFCIVLPNTQLPQARAIAERIRLRIHSREILLHNSVSLRISASLGI
;
A
#
# COMPACT_ATOMS: atom_id res chain seq x y z
N ASP A 1 -3.41 7.01 2.66
CA ASP A 1 -4.09 8.25 3.10
C ASP A 1 -3.62 9.43 2.25
N TYR A 2 -4.51 10.41 2.05
CA TYR A 2 -4.23 11.68 1.33
C TYR A 2 -3.67 11.55 -0.09
N PHE A 3 -4.00 10.47 -0.82
CA PHE A 3 -3.41 10.19 -2.12
C PHE A 3 -3.77 11.24 -3.19
N LYS A 4 -5.00 11.76 -3.17
CA LYS A 4 -5.37 12.92 -4.01
C LYS A 4 -4.43 14.12 -3.79
N GLY A 5 -4.08 14.43 -2.55
CA GLY A 5 -3.15 15.52 -2.23
C GLY A 5 -1.72 15.28 -2.75
N ILE A 6 -1.30 14.01 -2.86
CA ILE A 6 -0.02 13.66 -3.49
C ILE A 6 -0.09 13.96 -4.99
N ASN A 7 -1.17 13.56 -5.68
CA ASN A 7 -1.36 13.86 -7.10
C ASN A 7 -1.42 15.37 -7.36
N ASP A 8 -2.19 16.10 -6.56
CA ASP A 8 -2.37 17.54 -6.73
C ASP A 8 -1.04 18.30 -6.52
N LYS A 9 -0.19 17.84 -5.59
CA LYS A 9 1.08 18.50 -5.25
C LYS A 9 2.27 18.06 -6.11
N HIS A 10 2.31 16.80 -6.51
CA HIS A 10 3.48 16.16 -7.13
C HIS A 10 3.21 15.58 -8.52
N GLY A 11 1.97 15.68 -9.01
CA GLY A 11 1.52 15.16 -10.30
C GLY A 11 1.18 13.66 -10.26
N HIS A 12 0.44 13.22 -11.27
CA HIS A 12 -0.02 11.83 -11.38
C HIS A 12 1.10 10.80 -11.43
N GLN A 13 2.28 11.15 -11.99
CA GLN A 13 3.44 10.26 -11.97
C GLN A 13 3.90 9.90 -10.54
N ALA A 14 3.79 10.84 -9.59
CA ALA A 14 4.08 10.55 -8.19
C ALA A 14 3.04 9.59 -7.59
N GLY A 15 1.76 9.76 -7.94
CA GLY A 15 0.69 8.84 -7.59
C GLY A 15 0.94 7.42 -8.12
N ASP A 16 1.32 7.28 -9.37
CA ASP A 16 1.63 5.96 -9.96
C ASP A 16 2.77 5.26 -9.22
N ARG A 17 3.78 6.00 -8.78
CA ARG A 17 4.87 5.46 -7.97
C ARG A 17 4.42 5.05 -6.57
N VAL A 18 3.53 5.83 -5.95
CA VAL A 18 2.87 5.45 -4.69
C VAL A 18 2.10 4.14 -4.85
N LEU A 19 1.25 4.02 -5.87
CA LEU A 19 0.45 2.82 -6.12
C LEU A 19 1.32 1.60 -6.40
N THR A 20 2.39 1.77 -7.18
CA THR A 20 3.37 0.71 -7.48
C THR A 20 4.10 0.24 -6.22
N LEU A 21 4.49 1.18 -5.35
CA LEU A 21 5.13 0.85 -4.07
C LEU A 21 4.17 0.10 -3.14
N VAL A 22 2.91 0.55 -3.04
CA VAL A 22 1.90 -0.11 -2.21
C VAL A 22 1.63 -1.52 -2.73
N GLY A 23 1.38 -1.69 -4.03
CA GLY A 23 1.12 -2.99 -4.63
C GLY A 23 2.28 -3.97 -4.45
N SER A 24 3.51 -3.55 -4.74
CA SER A 24 4.70 -4.39 -4.52
C SER A 24 4.94 -4.71 -3.04
N THR A 25 4.62 -3.78 -2.14
CA THR A 25 4.71 -4.02 -0.70
C THR A 25 3.68 -5.07 -0.26
N ILE A 26 2.43 -4.97 -0.70
CA ILE A 26 1.39 -5.96 -0.41
C ILE A 26 1.81 -7.34 -0.91
N MET A 27 2.19 -7.45 -2.19
CA MET A 27 2.62 -8.73 -2.79
C MET A 27 3.78 -9.38 -2.03
N GLY A 28 4.74 -8.59 -1.55
CA GLY A 28 5.86 -9.10 -0.76
C GLY A 28 5.51 -9.49 0.68
N GLN A 29 4.29 -9.25 1.15
CA GLN A 29 3.84 -9.55 2.52
C GLN A 29 2.76 -10.63 2.61
N ILE A 30 2.24 -11.09 1.47
CA ILE A 30 1.20 -12.14 1.39
C ILE A 30 1.78 -13.43 0.80
N ARG A 31 1.03 -14.52 0.92
CA ARG A 31 1.39 -15.84 0.38
C ARG A 31 0.93 -15.97 -1.07
N GLU A 32 1.45 -16.97 -1.79
CA GLU A 32 1.08 -17.23 -3.18
C GLU A 32 -0.42 -17.53 -3.38
N GLN A 33 -1.05 -18.19 -2.41
CA GLN A 33 -2.49 -18.49 -2.41
C GLN A 33 -3.38 -17.30 -2.02
N ASP A 34 -2.80 -16.24 -1.46
CA ASP A 34 -3.53 -15.04 -1.07
C ASP A 34 -3.75 -14.17 -2.31
N ILE A 35 -4.87 -13.47 -2.35
CA ILE A 35 -5.23 -12.65 -3.51
C ILE A 35 -5.20 -11.19 -3.10
N ALA A 36 -4.46 -10.36 -3.83
CA ALA A 36 -4.50 -8.91 -3.69
C ALA A 36 -4.93 -8.26 -5.00
N GLY A 37 -5.81 -7.27 -4.91
CA GLY A 37 -6.32 -6.53 -6.05
C GLY A 37 -6.50 -5.05 -5.74
N ARG A 38 -6.28 -4.22 -6.75
CA ARG A 38 -6.69 -2.80 -6.71
C ARG A 38 -8.16 -2.73 -7.08
N VAL A 39 -9.00 -2.28 -6.15
CA VAL A 39 -10.46 -2.22 -6.31
C VAL A 39 -10.96 -0.82 -6.69
N GLY A 40 -10.13 0.20 -6.46
CA GLY A 40 -10.46 1.59 -6.76
C GLY A 40 -9.23 2.43 -7.09
N GLY A 41 -9.40 3.76 -7.07
CA GLY A 41 -8.32 4.70 -7.37
C GLY A 41 -7.10 4.53 -6.47
N GLU A 42 -7.30 4.51 -5.15
CA GLU A 42 -6.24 4.34 -4.15
C GLU A 42 -6.52 3.16 -3.21
N GLU A 43 -7.51 2.33 -3.54
CA GLU A 43 -8.05 1.29 -2.69
C GLU A 43 -7.58 -0.10 -3.14
N PHE A 44 -7.13 -0.89 -2.16
CA PHE A 44 -6.67 -2.25 -2.34
C PHE A 44 -7.46 -3.18 -1.43
N CYS A 45 -7.79 -4.37 -1.95
CA CYS A 45 -8.41 -5.45 -1.20
C CYS A 45 -7.49 -6.66 -1.20
N ILE A 46 -7.42 -7.34 -0.05
CA ILE A 46 -6.63 -8.56 0.14
C ILE A 46 -7.55 -9.63 0.70
N VAL A 47 -7.60 -10.77 0.02
CA VAL A 47 -8.31 -11.97 0.45
C VAL A 47 -7.28 -12.97 0.95
N LEU A 48 -7.48 -13.44 2.19
CA LEU A 48 -6.58 -14.36 2.88
C LEU A 48 -7.31 -15.70 3.15
N PRO A 49 -7.30 -16.65 2.21
CA PRO A 49 -7.94 -17.95 2.41
C PRO A 49 -7.37 -18.66 3.65
N ASN A 50 -8.23 -19.40 4.36
CA ASN A 50 -7.84 -20.20 5.53
C ASN A 50 -7.09 -19.41 6.61
N THR A 51 -7.38 -18.11 6.76
CA THR A 51 -6.73 -17.21 7.71
C THR A 51 -7.72 -16.72 8.75
N GLN A 52 -7.38 -16.86 10.03
CA GLN A 52 -8.22 -16.39 11.14
C GLN A 52 -7.97 -14.91 11.43
N LEU A 53 -8.94 -14.25 12.04
CA LEU A 53 -8.89 -12.81 12.34
C LEU A 53 -7.58 -12.34 13.03
N PRO A 54 -7.03 -13.04 14.05
CA PRO A 54 -5.77 -12.61 14.67
C PRO A 54 -4.57 -12.62 13.70
N GLN A 55 -4.53 -13.59 12.79
CA GLN A 55 -3.48 -13.73 11.78
C GLN A 55 -3.65 -12.67 10.69
N ALA A 56 -4.88 -12.43 10.24
CA ALA A 56 -5.21 -11.34 9.32
C ALA A 56 -4.78 -9.99 9.91
N ARG A 57 -5.02 -9.75 11.21
CA ARG A 57 -4.56 -8.55 11.92
C ARG A 57 -3.05 -8.40 11.95
N ALA A 58 -2.32 -9.47 12.19
CA ALA A 58 -0.86 -9.44 12.14
C ALA A 58 -0.33 -9.15 10.72
N ILE A 59 -0.96 -9.71 9.68
CA ILE A 59 -0.58 -9.47 8.28
C ILE A 59 -0.86 -8.01 7.90
N ALA A 60 -2.05 -7.49 8.21
CA ALA A 60 -2.41 -6.10 7.94
C ALA A 60 -1.46 -5.12 8.64
N GLU A 61 -1.17 -5.33 9.93
CA GLU A 61 -0.27 -4.45 10.67
C GLU A 61 1.16 -4.48 10.08
N ARG A 62 1.62 -5.66 9.67
CA ARG A 62 2.92 -5.79 8.99
C ARG A 62 2.95 -5.02 7.67
N ILE A 63 1.90 -5.12 6.85
CA ILE A 63 1.77 -4.36 5.60
C ILE A 63 1.78 -2.86 5.90
N ARG A 64 0.98 -2.41 6.87
CA ARG A 64 0.88 -1.00 7.27
C ARG A 64 2.24 -0.42 7.67
N LEU A 65 2.96 -1.13 8.54
CA LEU A 65 4.30 -0.73 8.99
C LEU A 65 5.30 -0.72 7.84
N ARG A 66 5.25 -1.70 6.93
CA ARG A 66 6.13 -1.74 5.76
C ARG A 66 5.88 -0.58 4.81
N ILE A 67 4.62 -0.25 4.52
CA ILE A 67 4.27 0.93 3.71
C ILE A 67 4.83 2.20 4.37
N HIS A 68 4.62 2.36 5.68
CA HIS A 68 5.07 3.53 6.41
C HIS A 68 6.61 3.68 6.46
N SER A 69 7.33 2.56 6.51
CA SER A 69 8.80 2.55 6.57
C SER A 69 9.48 2.88 5.24
N ARG A 70 8.74 2.88 4.12
CA ARG A 70 9.34 3.09 2.79
C ARG A 70 9.32 4.56 2.40
N GLU A 71 10.40 4.97 1.77
CA GLU A 71 10.54 6.27 1.13
C GLU A 71 10.42 6.14 -0.39
N ILE A 72 9.65 7.05 -0.99
CA ILE A 72 9.47 7.16 -2.44
C ILE A 72 10.26 8.37 -2.90
N LEU A 73 11.40 8.12 -3.54
CA LEU A 73 12.21 9.17 -4.15
C LEU A 73 11.55 9.63 -5.45
N LEU A 74 11.10 10.87 -5.55
CA LEU A 74 10.54 11.48 -6.76
C LEU A 74 11.61 12.11 -7.67
N HIS A 75 11.21 12.47 -8.89
CA HIS A 75 12.09 13.01 -9.96
C HIS A 75 12.78 14.34 -9.60
N ASN A 76 12.20 15.09 -8.66
CA ASN A 76 12.70 16.37 -8.18
C ASN A 76 13.53 16.26 -6.89
N SER A 77 14.10 15.09 -6.61
CA SER A 77 14.86 14.79 -5.37
C SER A 77 14.05 14.95 -4.08
N VAL A 78 12.71 14.97 -4.18
CA VAL A 78 11.82 14.96 -3.01
C VAL A 78 11.62 13.51 -2.57
N SER A 79 11.80 13.24 -1.28
CA SER A 79 11.42 11.97 -0.66
C SER A 79 10.02 12.09 -0.06
N LEU A 80 9.14 11.14 -0.38
CA LEU A 80 7.81 11.03 0.20
C LEU A 80 7.70 9.79 1.09
N ARG A 81 7.13 9.97 2.28
CA ARG A 81 6.60 8.87 3.08
C ARG A 81 5.08 8.91 3.04
N ILE A 82 4.48 7.74 3.03
CA ILE A 82 3.04 7.57 2.97
C ILE A 82 2.56 6.68 4.12
N SER A 83 1.30 6.83 4.49
CA SER A 83 0.59 5.92 5.38
C SER A 83 -0.60 5.30 4.67
N ALA A 84 -1.06 4.18 5.19
CA ALA A 84 -2.28 3.52 4.75
C ALA A 84 -3.10 3.11 5.97
N SER A 85 -4.42 3.20 5.84
CA SER A 85 -5.39 2.68 6.78
C SER A 85 -5.89 1.32 6.28
N LEU A 86 -5.89 0.30 7.13
CA LEU A 86 -6.31 -1.06 6.78
C LEU A 86 -7.46 -1.49 7.70
N GLY A 87 -8.60 -1.89 7.11
CA GLY A 87 -9.72 -2.53 7.80
C GLY A 87 -9.65 -4.05 7.69
N ILE A 88 -10.18 -4.75 8.69
CA ILE A 88 -10.20 -6.22 8.80
C ILE A 88 -11.54 -6.68 9.34
#